data_AF-A0A7S4CE79-F1
#
_entry.id   AF-A0A7S4CE79-F1
#
_cell.length_a   1.000
_cell.length_b   1.000
_cell.length_c   1.000
_cell.angle_alpha   90.00
_cell.angle_beta   90.00
_cell.angle_gamma   90.00
#
_symmetry.space_group_name_H-M   'P 1'
#
loop_
_entity.id
_entity.type
_entity.pdbx_description
1 polymer ?
#
loop_
_entity_poly.entity_id
_entity_poly.type
_entity_poly.pdbx_seq_one_letter_code
_entity_poly.pdbx_strand_id
1 'polypeptide(L)'
;FGDIDVPEPLAQALEKAGFKRPTRIQRNAFPFIKEGTDCVIADRTGTGKTLAYLIPILGAMLPGAAQMEAEEPELAAFDPAFALYRMEAERLSALLDDDAEVQNPKKVRALIMVPSRELCQQTARFARAVVRHLPKRLRIDVLCMTE
;
A
#
# COMPACT_ATOMS: atom_id res chain seq x y z
N PHE A 1 4.53 8.25 18.03
CA PHE A 1 4.09 8.72 16.70
C PHE A 1 2.86 9.65 16.77
N GLY A 2 2.51 10.23 17.93
CA GLY A 2 1.27 11.01 18.11
C GLY A 2 1.22 12.39 17.42
N ASP A 3 2.24 12.77 16.65
CA ASP A 3 2.28 14.05 15.93
C ASP A 3 1.55 13.99 14.58
N ILE A 4 1.09 12.81 14.16
CA ILE A 4 0.33 12.57 12.93
C ILE A 4 -0.86 11.65 13.22
N ASP A 5 -1.94 11.82 12.47
CA ASP A 5 -3.24 11.16 12.70
C ASP A 5 -3.25 9.69 12.22
N VAL A 6 -2.50 8.86 12.95
CA VAL A 6 -2.30 7.43 12.73
C VAL A 6 -3.26 6.64 13.63
N PRO A 7 -3.95 5.60 13.11
CA PRO A 7 -4.81 4.75 13.94
C PRO A 7 -4.05 4.15 15.13
N GLU A 8 -4.69 4.14 16.30
CA GLU A 8 -4.09 3.70 17.57
C GLU A 8 -3.38 2.33 17.50
N PRO A 9 -3.97 1.27 16.89
CA PRO A 9 -3.28 -0.02 16.76
C PRO A 9 -1.99 0.06 15.95
N LEU A 10 -1.93 0.93 14.95
CA LEU A 10 -0.74 1.15 14.13
C LEU A 10 0.30 1.99 14.87
N ALA A 11 -0.12 3.00 15.64
CA ALA A 11 0.78 3.79 16.48
C ALA A 11 1.51 2.90 17.51
N GLN A 12 0.79 2.01 18.18
CA GLN A 12 1.36 1.02 19.10
C GLN A 12 2.31 0.04 18.41
N ALA A 13 1.96 -0.42 17.21
CA ALA A 13 2.80 -1.32 16.43
C ALA A 13 4.11 -0.66 15.98
N LEU A 14 4.06 0.62 15.58
CA LEU A 14 5.23 1.43 15.24
C LEU A 14 6.15 1.60 16.45
N GLU A 15 5.60 1.89 17.63
CA GLU A 15 6.36 2.02 18.86
C GLU A 15 7.06 0.71 19.24
N LYS A 16 6.34 -0.42 19.21
CA LYS A 16 6.91 -1.76 19.44
C LYS A 16 7.93 -2.17 18.38
N ALA A 17 7.86 -1.61 17.18
CA ALA A 17 8.85 -1.80 16.13
C ALA A 17 10.10 -0.90 16.32
N GLY A 18 10.09 0.01 17.30
CA GLY A 18 11.19 0.93 17.61
C GLY A 18 11.06 2.30 16.94
N PHE A 19 9.97 2.58 16.23
CA PHE A 19 9.73 3.87 15.58
C PHE A 19 9.00 4.80 16.55
N LYS A 20 9.74 5.75 17.15
CA LYS A 20 9.21 6.62 18.21
C LYS A 20 8.49 7.86 17.68
N ARG A 21 9.10 8.55 16.70
CA ARG A 21 8.61 9.82 16.15
C ARG A 21 8.70 9.84 14.63
N PRO A 22 7.75 10.49 13.94
CA PRO A 22 7.82 10.64 12.49
C PRO A 22 8.99 11.54 12.09
N THR A 23 9.61 11.25 10.95
CA THR A 23 10.59 12.15 10.32
C THR A 23 9.88 13.32 9.62
N ARG A 24 10.64 14.34 9.19
CA ARG A 24 10.08 15.49 8.46
C ARG A 24 9.32 15.06 7.20
N ILE A 25 9.91 14.18 6.38
CA ILE A 25 9.26 13.71 5.16
C ILE A 25 8.01 12.88 5.44
N GLN A 26 8.00 12.11 6.54
CA GLN A 26 6.81 11.36 6.97
C GLN A 26 5.69 12.30 7.41
N ARG A 27 5.97 13.33 8.22
CA ARG A 27 4.96 14.35 8.60
C ARG A 27 4.37 15.05 7.38
N ASN A 28 5.21 15.39 6.41
CA ASN A 28 4.78 16.13 5.24
C ASN A 28 3.96 15.26 4.27
N ALA A 29 4.34 14.00 4.07
CA ALA A 29 3.69 13.12 3.08
C ALA A 29 2.42 12.44 3.63
N PHE A 30 2.35 12.21 4.94
CA PHE A 30 1.25 11.48 5.57
C PHE A 30 -0.17 11.99 5.21
N PRO A 31 -0.50 13.30 5.32
CA PRO A 31 -1.86 13.78 5.05
C PRO A 31 -2.31 13.49 3.62
N PHE A 32 -1.46 13.78 2.63
CA PHE A 32 -1.77 13.54 1.21
C PHE A 32 -2.05 12.07 0.89
N ILE A 33 -1.21 11.17 1.40
CA ILE A 33 -1.39 9.72 1.14
C ILE A 33 -2.61 9.19 1.90
N LYS A 34 -2.87 9.69 3.11
CA LYS A 34 -4.05 9.32 3.90
C LYS A 34 -5.35 9.74 3.20
N GLU A 35 -5.34 10.89 2.54
CA GLU A 35 -6.46 11.41 1.75
C GLU A 35 -6.61 10.70 0.40
N GLY A 36 -5.69 9.80 0.03
CA GLY A 36 -5.72 9.12 -1.26
C GLY A 36 -5.26 9.97 -2.44
N THR A 37 -4.60 11.10 -2.17
CA THR A 37 -4.10 11.98 -3.22
C THR A 37 -2.82 11.42 -3.86
N ASP A 38 -2.79 11.40 -5.19
CA ASP A 38 -1.56 11.11 -5.95
C ASP A 38 -0.47 12.13 -5.62
N CYS A 39 0.70 11.64 -5.21
CA CYS A 39 1.78 12.51 -4.76
C CYS A 39 3.17 11.96 -5.08
N VAL A 40 4.13 12.89 -5.16
CA VAL A 40 5.56 12.58 -5.34
C VAL A 40 6.30 12.88 -4.04
N ILE A 41 6.95 11.87 -3.47
CA ILE A 41 7.75 12.00 -2.24
C ILE A 41 9.23 12.13 -2.60
N ALA A 42 9.75 13.35 -2.59
CA ALA A 42 11.15 13.63 -2.91
C ALA A 42 11.96 14.04 -1.67
N ASP A 43 13.00 13.28 -1.36
CA ASP A 43 13.99 13.61 -0.31
C ASP A 43 15.24 12.74 -0.49
N ARG A 44 16.31 12.99 0.26
CA ARG A 44 17.55 12.21 0.25
C ARG A 44 17.31 10.76 0.72
N THR A 45 18.22 9.84 0.39
CA THR A 45 18.19 8.47 0.93
C THR A 45 18.34 8.49 2.46
N GLY A 46 17.75 7.51 3.15
CA GLY A 46 17.81 7.43 4.61
C GLY A 46 16.88 8.36 5.40
N THR A 47 16.10 9.24 4.75
CA THR A 47 15.20 10.19 5.45
C THR A 47 13.88 9.59 5.93
N GLY A 48 13.62 8.31 5.62
CA GLY A 48 12.43 7.59 6.08
C GLY A 48 11.25 7.59 5.08
N LYS A 49 11.51 7.84 3.79
CA LYS A 49 10.49 7.78 2.71
C LYS A 49 9.69 6.47 2.67
N THR A 50 10.35 5.34 2.94
CA THR A 50 9.69 4.01 2.96
C THR A 50 8.53 3.96 3.96
N LEU A 51 8.76 4.43 5.18
CA LEU A 51 7.68 4.52 6.18
C LEU A 51 6.71 5.67 5.88
N ALA A 52 7.12 6.69 5.12
CA ALA A 52 6.23 7.79 4.73
C ALA A 52 5.03 7.29 3.92
N TYR A 53 5.21 6.34 3.00
CA TYR A 53 4.10 5.71 2.28
C TYR A 53 3.54 4.47 2.99
N LEU A 54 4.37 3.65 3.67
CA LEU A 54 3.88 2.41 4.29
C LEU A 54 2.88 2.68 5.42
N ILE A 55 3.12 3.69 6.26
CA ILE A 55 2.27 3.97 7.42
C ILE A 55 0.81 4.26 7.00
N PRO A 56 0.53 5.23 6.12
CA PRO A 56 -0.85 5.51 5.71
C PRO A 56 -1.49 4.32 4.94
N ILE A 57 -0.73 3.60 4.11
CA ILE A 57 -1.22 2.38 3.42
C ILE A 57 -1.65 1.30 4.44
N LEU A 58 -0.81 1.03 5.44
CA LEU A 58 -1.14 0.07 6.49
C LEU A 58 -2.34 0.55 7.33
N GLY A 59 -2.44 1.86 7.56
CA GLY A 59 -3.57 2.49 8.25
C GLY A 59 -4.89 2.24 7.53
N ALA A 60 -4.94 2.44 6.21
CA ALA A 60 -6.13 2.20 5.39
C ALA A 60 -6.55 0.71 5.36
N MET A 61 -5.64 -0.22 5.66
CA MET A 61 -5.94 -1.64 5.72
C MET A 61 -6.54 -2.11 7.05
N LEU A 62 -6.54 -1.27 8.09
CA LEU A 62 -7.07 -1.60 9.41
C LEU A 62 -8.60 -1.49 9.47
N PRO A 63 -9.26 -2.31 10.30
CA PRO A 63 -10.71 -2.22 10.50
C PRO A 63 -11.11 -0.85 11.07
N GLY A 64 -12.19 -0.27 10.55
CA GLY A 64 -12.66 1.04 11.01
C GLY A 64 -11.83 2.23 10.52
N ALA A 65 -10.79 2.00 9.71
CA ALA A 65 -10.28 3.06 8.86
C ALA A 65 -11.42 3.51 7.94
N ALA A 66 -11.58 4.83 7.76
CA ALA A 66 -12.43 5.36 6.73
C ALA A 66 -12.06 4.61 5.45
N GLN A 67 -13.00 3.85 4.90
CA GLN A 67 -12.75 3.18 3.64
C GLN A 67 -12.48 4.31 2.66
N MET A 68 -11.27 4.33 2.10
CA MET A 68 -11.09 5.00 0.82
C MET A 68 -12.05 4.25 -0.10
N GLU A 69 -13.22 4.84 -0.35
CA GLU A 69 -13.91 4.58 -1.60
C GLU A 69 -12.85 4.91 -2.64
N ALA A 70 -12.28 3.87 -3.24
CA ALA A 70 -11.49 4.07 -4.42
C ALA A 70 -12.51 4.61 -5.42
N GLU A 71 -12.62 5.94 -5.52
CA GLU A 71 -13.23 6.55 -6.68
C GLU A 71 -12.55 5.87 -7.85
N GLU A 72 -13.37 5.24 -8.70
CA GLU A 72 -12.84 4.71 -9.95
C GLU A 72 -12.04 5.86 -10.55
N PRO A 73 -10.75 5.66 -10.82
CA PRO A 73 -9.95 6.78 -11.22
C PRO A 73 -10.60 7.37 -12.47
N GLU A 74 -10.58 8.69 -12.58
CA GLU A 74 -10.92 9.42 -13.80
C GLU A 74 -9.93 9.10 -14.94
N LEU A 75 -9.26 7.95 -14.90
CA LEU A 75 -8.35 7.40 -15.89
C LEU A 75 -9.02 7.29 -17.28
N ALA A 76 -10.34 7.13 -17.33
CA ALA A 76 -11.09 7.19 -18.59
C ALA A 76 -10.99 8.56 -19.29
N ALA A 77 -10.74 9.65 -18.54
CA ALA A 77 -10.50 10.98 -19.09
C ALA A 77 -9.03 11.18 -19.55
N PHE A 78 -8.09 10.40 -19.00
CA PHE A 78 -6.66 10.51 -19.31
C PHE A 78 -6.19 9.60 -20.46
N ASP A 79 -6.83 8.44 -20.67
CA ASP A 79 -6.51 7.53 -21.77
C ASP A 79 -7.78 6.84 -22.31
N PRO A 80 -8.23 7.15 -23.55
CA PRO A 80 -9.39 6.50 -24.15
C PRO A 80 -9.20 4.99 -24.37
N ALA A 81 -7.96 4.48 -24.41
CA ALA A 81 -7.70 3.04 -24.48
C ALA A 81 -8.01 2.32 -23.15
N PHE A 82 -8.15 3.05 -22.04
CA PHE A 82 -8.46 2.48 -20.74
C PHE A 82 -9.83 1.78 -20.71
N ALA A 83 -10.81 2.30 -21.44
CA ALA A 83 -12.11 1.65 -21.59
C ALA A 83 -11.99 0.30 -22.34
N LEU A 84 -11.12 0.24 -23.36
CA LEU A 84 -10.80 -0.98 -24.10
C LEU A 84 -10.08 -2.00 -23.22
N TYR A 85 -9.09 -1.58 -22.42
CA TYR A 85 -8.42 -2.46 -21.47
C TYR A 85 -9.37 -3.01 -20.41
N ARG A 86 -10.32 -2.20 -19.93
CA ARG A 86 -11.36 -2.65 -19.01
C ARG A 86 -12.29 -3.68 -19.66
N MET A 87 -12.81 -3.39 -20.85
CA MET A 87 -13.64 -4.34 -21.61
C MET A 87 -12.89 -5.65 -21.88
N GLU A 88 -11.60 -5.59 -22.22
CA GLU A 88 -10.79 -6.79 -22.47
C GLU A 88 -10.54 -7.57 -21.16
N ALA A 89 -10.32 -6.90 -20.03
CA ALA A 89 -10.19 -7.53 -18.73
C ALA A 89 -11.50 -8.19 -18.26
N GLU A 90 -12.64 -7.54 -18.47
CA GLU A 90 -13.98 -8.09 -18.20
C GLU A 90 -14.28 -9.27 -19.11
N ARG A 91 -13.95 -9.16 -20.40
CA ARG A 91 -14.10 -10.22 -21.39
C ARG A 91 -13.21 -11.42 -21.08
N LEU A 92 -11.96 -11.17 -20.69
CA LEU A 92 -11.02 -12.21 -20.26
C LEU A 92 -11.52 -12.88 -18.98
N SER A 93 -12.05 -12.10 -18.02
CA SER A 93 -12.69 -12.65 -16.82
C SER A 93 -13.91 -13.51 -17.13
N ALA A 94 -14.67 -13.18 -18.18
CA ALA A 94 -15.84 -13.94 -18.63
C ALA A 94 -15.48 -15.16 -19.51
N LEU A 95 -14.30 -15.16 -20.14
CA LEU A 95 -13.76 -16.26 -20.94
C LEU A 95 -13.00 -17.30 -20.11
N LEU A 96 -12.65 -16.98 -18.87
CA LEU A 96 -12.10 -17.93 -17.92
C LEU A 96 -13.27 -18.70 -17.28
N ASP A 97 -13.58 -19.87 -17.83
CA ASP A 97 -14.61 -20.79 -17.32
C ASP A 97 -14.34 -21.21 -15.86
N ASP A 98 -15.43 -21.31 -15.08
CA ASP A 98 -15.55 -21.57 -13.64
C ASP A 98 -14.93 -22.90 -13.13
N ASP A 99 -14.36 -23.74 -14.01
CA ASP A 99 -13.93 -25.12 -13.71
C ASP A 99 -12.43 -25.30 -13.44
N ALA A 100 -11.62 -24.25 -13.60
CA ALA A 100 -10.40 -24.19 -12.83
C ALA A 100 -10.79 -23.64 -11.45
N GLU A 101 -10.56 -24.38 -10.37
CA GLU A 101 -10.44 -23.79 -9.04
C GLU A 101 -9.27 -22.78 -9.07
N VAL A 102 -9.48 -21.62 -9.69
CA VAL A 102 -8.69 -20.44 -9.50
C VAL A 102 -9.04 -20.05 -8.08
N GLN A 103 -8.27 -20.59 -7.13
CA GLN A 103 -8.36 -20.25 -5.72
C GLN A 103 -8.57 -18.75 -5.64
N ASN A 104 -9.78 -18.34 -5.21
CA ASN A 104 -10.25 -16.96 -5.24
C ASN A 104 -9.07 -16.01 -4.96
N PRO A 105 -8.53 -15.31 -5.98
CA PRO A 105 -7.25 -14.64 -5.85
C PRO A 105 -7.42 -13.62 -4.74
N LYS A 106 -6.68 -13.81 -3.64
CA LYS A 106 -6.89 -13.02 -2.42
C LYS A 106 -6.80 -11.53 -2.80
N LYS A 107 -7.85 -10.77 -2.49
CA LYS A 107 -7.97 -9.35 -2.85
C LYS A 107 -6.70 -8.58 -2.45
N VAL A 108 -5.92 -8.16 -3.44
CA VAL A 108 -4.74 -7.32 -3.24
C VAL A 108 -5.24 -5.91 -2.95
N ARG A 109 -4.81 -5.35 -1.80
CA ARG A 109 -5.23 -4.00 -1.36
C ARG A 109 -4.17 -2.92 -1.58
N ALA A 110 -2.92 -3.31 -1.83
CA ALA A 110 -1.84 -2.39 -2.21
C ALA A 110 -0.75 -3.16 -2.98
N LEU A 111 -0.16 -2.49 -3.98
CA LEU A 111 1.01 -2.96 -4.72
C LEU A 111 2.12 -1.91 -4.55
N ILE A 112 3.31 -2.34 -4.14
CA ILE A 112 4.48 -1.47 -4.01
C ILE A 112 5.53 -1.93 -5.01
N MET A 113 5.80 -1.11 -6.02
CA MET A 113 6.82 -1.36 -7.02
C MET A 113 8.16 -0.77 -6.57
N VAL A 114 9.24 -1.51 -6.81
CA VAL A 114 10.61 -1.11 -6.44
C VAL A 114 11.59 -1.55 -7.53
N PRO A 115 12.66 -0.78 -7.81
CA PRO A 115 13.57 -1.03 -8.93
C PRO A 115 14.58 -2.15 -8.69
N SER A 116 14.74 -2.65 -7.46
CA SER A 116 15.75 -3.67 -7.16
C SER A 116 15.29 -4.68 -6.12
N ARG A 117 15.87 -5.88 -6.19
CA ARG A 117 15.68 -6.95 -5.20
C ARG A 117 16.10 -6.53 -3.79
N GLU A 118 17.16 -5.75 -3.66
CA GLU A 118 17.60 -5.25 -2.35
C GLU A 118 16.54 -4.31 -1.77
N LEU A 119 16.00 -3.39 -2.57
CA LEU A 119 14.96 -2.48 -2.11
C LEU A 119 13.65 -3.23 -1.80
N CYS A 120 13.31 -4.26 -2.58
CA CYS A 120 12.20 -5.20 -2.31
C CYS A 120 12.33 -5.81 -0.92
N GLN A 121 13.52 -6.32 -0.58
CA GLN A 121 13.80 -6.91 0.73
C GLN A 121 13.76 -5.88 1.86
N GLN A 122 14.29 -4.66 1.66
CA GLN A 122 14.25 -3.60 2.64
C GLN A 122 12.82 -3.14 2.93
N THR A 123 12.02 -2.87 1.89
CA THR A 123 10.60 -2.51 2.03
C THR A 123 9.81 -3.59 2.74
N ALA A 124 10.00 -4.85 2.35
CA ALA A 124 9.38 -6.00 3.01
C ALA A 124 9.76 -6.10 4.50
N ARG A 125 11.03 -5.85 4.85
CA ARG A 125 11.51 -5.86 6.24
C ARG A 125 10.79 -4.78 7.06
N PHE A 126 10.69 -3.55 6.54
CA PHE A 126 9.97 -2.47 7.22
C PHE A 126 8.49 -2.81 7.42
N ALA A 127 7.81 -3.27 6.37
CA ALA A 127 6.40 -3.62 6.46
C ALA A 127 6.17 -4.75 7.48
N ARG A 128 6.96 -5.82 7.44
CA ARG A 128 6.87 -6.94 8.41
C ARG A 128 7.21 -6.51 9.85
N ALA A 129 8.18 -5.61 10.04
CA ALA A 129 8.56 -5.12 11.36
C ALA A 129 7.41 -4.41 12.07
N VAL A 130 6.54 -3.72 11.32
CA VAL A 130 5.34 -3.07 11.85
C VAL A 130 4.19 -4.07 11.94
N VAL A 131 3.89 -4.81 10.86
CA VAL A 131 2.72 -5.71 10.80
C VAL A 131 2.75 -6.82 11.83
N ARG A 132 3.93 -7.33 12.22
CA ARG A 132 4.05 -8.37 13.27
C ARG A 132 3.48 -7.94 14.63
N HIS A 133 3.35 -6.63 14.86
CA HIS A 133 2.87 -6.05 16.11
C HIS A 133 1.41 -5.57 16.03
N LEU A 134 0.76 -5.71 14.87
CA LEU A 134 -0.66 -5.36 14.69
C LEU A 134 -1.57 -6.45 15.29
N PRO A 135 -2.75 -6.08 15.84
CA PRO A 135 -3.68 -7.03 16.46
C PRO A 135 -4.32 -7.99 15.45
N LYS A 136 -4.52 -7.56 14.19
CA LYS A 136 -4.93 -8.43 13.09
C LYS A 136 -3.75 -8.69 12.16
N ARG A 137 -3.57 -9.95 11.78
CA ARG A 137 -2.54 -10.33 10.80
C ARG A 137 -2.93 -9.83 9.41
N LEU A 138 -2.26 -8.77 8.96
CA LEU A 138 -2.22 -8.41 7.55
C LEU A 138 -1.28 -9.39 6.83
N ARG A 139 -1.75 -9.99 5.73
CA ARG A 139 -0.89 -10.81 4.87
C ARG A 139 -0.04 -9.88 4.01
N ILE A 140 1.27 -10.07 4.03
CA ILE A 140 2.21 -9.40 3.13
C ILE A 140 2.88 -10.49 2.30
N ASP A 141 2.52 -10.57 1.02
CA ASP A 141 3.26 -11.35 0.05
C ASP A 141 4.33 -10.44 -0.60
N VAL A 142 5.52 -10.97 -0.82
CA VAL A 142 6.66 -10.22 -1.37
C VAL A 142 7.12 -10.94 -2.60
N LEU A 143 6.83 -10.34 -3.75
CA LEU A 143 7.30 -10.80 -5.05
C LEU A 143 8.47 -9.90 -5.45
N CYS A 144 9.66 -10.48 -5.60
CA CYS A 144 10.76 -9.79 -6.24
C CYS A 144 10.94 -10.43 -7.61
N MET A 145 10.59 -9.70 -8.67
CA MET A 145 10.85 -10.15 -10.03
C MET A 145 12.36 -10.01 -10.27
N THR A 146 13.02 -11.13 -10.51
CA THR A 146 14.38 -11.16 -11.03
C THR A 146 14.29 -11.39 -12.54
N GLU A 147 15.17 -10.76 -13.31
CA GLU A 147 15.62 -11.38 -14.56
C GLU A 147 16.43 -12.64 -14.25
#